data_AF-A0A8D2J464-F1
#
_entry.id   AF-A0A8D2J464-F1
#
_cell.length_a   1.000
_cell.length_b   1.000
_cell.length_c   1.000
_cell.angle_alpha   90.00
_cell.angle_beta   90.00
_cell.angle_gamma   90.00
#
_symmetry.space_group_name_H-M   'P 1'
#
loop_
_entity.id
_entity.type
_entity.pdbx_description
1 polymer ?
#
loop_
_entity_poly.entity_id
_entity_poly.type
_entity_poly.pdbx_seq_one_letter_code
_entity_poly.pdbx_strand_id
1 'polypeptide(L)'
;QAAHCILAQNPNNQELARFYCHTQTSISRRLVLRQDPSVKRTICKSCFSLLVPGVSSTVRQRKSRNQRWTAVRCLNCSLSKRFLSNPDYKLWSEQPEALLENQTPVGEGAKGQTPSAARQPPKVPQMEKATAPSSRSCSHPASEETTVGIKSKGQKGPSGK
;
A
#
# COMPACT_ATOMS: atom_id res chain seq x y z
N GLN A 1 -1.14 -7.72 12.01
CA GLN A 1 -1.46 -8.25 13.36
C GLN A 1 -1.04 -7.28 14.47
N ALA A 2 0.24 -6.86 14.55
CA ALA A 2 0.72 -5.92 15.58
C ALA A 2 -0.19 -4.68 15.78
N ALA A 3 -0.56 -3.98 14.70
CA ALA A 3 -1.43 -2.80 14.78
C ALA A 3 -2.79 -3.07 15.46
N HIS A 4 -3.40 -4.24 15.24
CA HIS A 4 -4.64 -4.63 15.91
C HIS A 4 -4.42 -4.90 17.40
N CYS A 5 -3.31 -5.57 17.76
CA CYS A 5 -2.98 -5.85 19.16
C CYS A 5 -2.80 -4.56 19.97
N ILE A 6 -2.12 -3.57 19.40
CA ILE A 6 -1.89 -2.26 20.04
C ILE A 6 -3.20 -1.54 20.33
N LEU A 7 -4.12 -1.49 19.36
CA LEU A 7 -5.41 -0.85 19.56
C LEU A 7 -6.33 -1.64 20.51
N ALA A 8 -6.18 -2.97 20.56
CA ALA A 8 -6.93 -3.80 21.49
C ALA A 8 -6.47 -3.61 22.95
N GLN A 9 -5.16 -3.45 23.17
CA GLN A 9 -4.62 -3.17 24.50
C GLN A 9 -4.85 -1.72 24.94
N ASN A 10 -4.58 -0.76 24.05
CA ASN A 10 -4.65 0.66 24.34
C ASN A 10 -5.15 1.44 23.11
N PRO A 11 -6.44 1.82 23.05
CA PRO A 11 -7.02 2.48 21.87
C PRO A 11 -6.45 3.88 21.62
N ASN A 12 -5.80 4.50 22.61
CA ASN A 12 -5.16 5.81 22.46
C ASN A 12 -3.84 5.75 21.65
N ASN A 13 -3.23 4.58 21.51
CA ASN A 13 -1.94 4.40 20.82
C ASN A 13 -2.08 4.31 19.29
N GLN A 14 -2.84 5.24 18.71
CA GLN A 14 -3.14 5.30 17.28
C GLN A 14 -1.89 5.50 16.41
N GLU A 15 -0.92 6.28 16.87
CA GLU A 15 0.30 6.58 16.11
C GLU A 15 1.21 5.36 15.97
N LEU A 16 1.29 4.51 17.01
CA LEU A 16 2.05 3.27 16.90
C LEU A 16 1.36 2.29 15.93
N ALA A 17 0.03 2.18 15.97
CA ALA A 17 -0.71 1.37 15.00
C ALA A 17 -0.52 1.88 13.55
N ARG A 18 -0.50 3.20 13.34
CA ARG A 18 -0.18 3.83 12.06
C ARG A 18 1.21 3.51 11.57
N PHE A 19 2.20 3.57 12.44
CA PHE A 19 3.58 3.26 12.10
C PHE A 19 3.70 1.84 11.52
N TYR A 20 3.02 0.86 12.13
CA TYR A 20 2.97 -0.51 11.58
C TYR A 20 2.27 -0.58 10.23
N CYS A 21 1.14 0.08 10.05
CA CYS A 21 0.42 0.10 8.76
C CYS A 21 1.20 0.82 7.65
N HIS A 22 1.89 1.91 7.98
CA HIS A 22 2.78 2.62 7.08
C HIS A 22 3.94 1.73 6.66
N THR A 23 4.64 1.14 7.63
CA THR A 23 5.76 0.23 7.40
C THR A 23 5.35 -0.96 6.53
N GLN A 24 4.22 -1.60 6.83
CA GLN A 24 3.67 -2.70 6.02
C GLN A 24 3.42 -2.25 4.57
N THR A 25 2.83 -1.08 4.36
CA THR A 25 2.56 -0.55 3.01
C THR A 25 3.86 -0.21 2.26
N SER A 26 4.83 0.38 2.96
CA SER A 26 6.14 0.74 2.41
C SER A 26 6.94 -0.49 2.00
N ILE A 27 6.95 -1.54 2.82
CA ILE A 27 7.58 -2.83 2.49
C ILE A 27 6.90 -3.45 1.26
N SER A 28 5.57 -3.52 1.24
CA SER A 28 4.85 -4.08 0.08
C SER A 28 5.13 -3.33 -1.22
N ARG A 29 5.28 -2.00 -1.17
CA ARG A 29 5.65 -1.21 -2.36
C ARG A 29 7.08 -1.49 -2.81
N ARG A 30 8.05 -1.49 -1.89
CA ARG A 30 9.46 -1.73 -2.18
C ARG A 30 9.70 -3.13 -2.76
N LEU A 31 9.00 -4.12 -2.23
CA LEU A 31 9.11 -5.51 -2.66
C LEU A 31 8.13 -5.87 -3.78
N VAL A 32 7.36 -4.92 -4.31
CA VAL A 32 6.35 -5.13 -5.37
C VAL A 32 5.33 -6.22 -5.02
N LEU A 33 5.01 -6.36 -3.73
CA LEU A 33 4.07 -7.35 -3.23
C LEU A 33 2.63 -6.86 -3.38
N ARG A 34 1.78 -7.72 -3.96
CA ARG A 34 0.34 -7.49 -4.04
C ARG A 34 -0.31 -7.82 -2.70
N GLN A 35 -0.68 -6.78 -1.94
CA GLN A 35 -1.52 -6.98 -0.75
C GLN A 35 -2.94 -7.40 -1.14
N ASP A 36 -3.53 -8.28 -0.34
CA ASP A 36 -4.93 -8.72 -0.51
C ASP A 36 -5.90 -7.53 -0.31
N PRO A 37 -7.03 -7.46 -1.06
CA PRO A 37 -8.01 -6.40 -0.89
C PRO A 37 -8.58 -6.29 0.54
N SER A 38 -8.76 -7.39 1.28
CA SER A 38 -9.25 -7.35 2.67
C SER A 38 -8.32 -6.54 3.58
N VAL A 39 -7.01 -6.76 3.46
CA VAL A 39 -5.98 -6.02 4.19
C VAL A 39 -5.91 -4.56 3.73
N LYS A 40 -5.91 -4.32 2.41
CA LYS A 40 -5.90 -2.94 1.89
C LYS A 40 -7.14 -2.16 2.29
N ARG A 41 -8.30 -2.82 2.47
CA ARG A 41 -9.57 -2.19 2.87
C ARG A 41 -9.48 -1.63 4.29
N THR A 42 -8.79 -2.30 5.21
CA THR A 42 -8.65 -1.88 6.61
C THR A 42 -7.59 -0.81 6.85
N ILE A 43 -6.84 -0.36 5.83
CA ILE A 43 -5.83 0.71 6.00
C ILE A 43 -6.27 1.99 5.29
N CYS A 44 -6.15 3.14 5.96
CA CYS A 44 -6.36 4.45 5.34
C CYS A 44 -5.28 4.74 4.28
N LYS A 45 -5.70 5.17 3.07
CA LYS A 45 -4.76 5.44 1.97
C LYS A 45 -3.88 6.68 2.20
N SER A 46 -4.36 7.66 2.97
CA SER A 46 -3.67 8.94 3.19
C SER A 46 -2.77 8.90 4.42
N CYS A 47 -3.33 8.64 5.60
CA CYS A 47 -2.61 8.74 6.86
C CYS A 47 -2.24 7.38 7.49
N PHE A 48 -2.43 6.28 6.76
CA PHE A 48 -2.11 4.92 7.19
C PHE A 48 -2.77 4.45 8.50
N SER A 49 -3.79 5.16 9.01
CA SER A 49 -4.57 4.71 10.16
C SER A 49 -5.25 3.38 9.87
N LEU A 50 -5.16 2.44 10.83
CA LEU A 50 -5.90 1.20 10.81
C LEU A 50 -7.38 1.52 11.04
N LEU A 51 -8.25 1.21 10.09
CA LEU A 51 -9.68 1.52 10.09
C LEU A 51 -10.46 0.47 10.87
N VAL A 52 -10.57 0.68 12.17
CA VAL A 52 -11.40 -0.11 13.08
C VAL A 52 -12.74 0.60 13.23
N PRO A 53 -13.88 -0.05 12.90
CA PRO A 53 -15.20 0.54 13.07
C PRO A 53 -15.45 0.95 14.53
N GLY A 54 -15.93 2.17 14.76
CA GLY A 54 -16.24 2.69 16.10
C GLY A 54 -15.04 3.21 16.89
N VAL A 55 -13.80 2.88 16.50
CA VAL A 55 -12.58 3.33 17.18
C VAL A 55 -11.86 4.42 16.37
N SER A 56 -11.43 4.10 15.16
CA SER A 56 -10.62 4.98 14.31
C SER A 56 -11.29 5.29 12.97
N SER A 57 -12.48 4.70 12.74
CA SER A 57 -13.28 4.92 11.54
C SER A 57 -14.77 4.81 11.82
N THR A 58 -15.58 5.50 11.01
CA THR A 58 -17.03 5.30 10.97
C THR A 58 -17.40 4.54 9.72
N VAL A 59 -18.28 3.55 9.85
CA VAL A 59 -18.82 2.78 8.74
C VAL A 59 -20.30 3.10 8.58
N ARG A 60 -20.73 3.46 7.37
CA ARG A 60 -22.14 3.73 7.06
C ARG A 60 -22.54 3.04 5.77
N GLN A 61 -23.64 2.30 5.80
CA GLN A 61 -24.31 1.85 4.59
C GLN A 61 -25.06 3.04 3.97
N ARG A 62 -24.92 3.21 2.66
CA ARG A 62 -25.57 4.25 1.88
C ARG A 62 -26.24 3.61 0.68
N LYS A 63 -27.35 4.21 0.24
CA LYS A 63 -28.08 3.81 -0.96
C LYS A 63 -28.36 5.07 -1.79
N SER A 64 -28.16 4.98 -3.09
CA SER A 64 -28.66 5.97 -4.05
C SER A 64 -29.12 5.25 -5.30
N ARG A 65 -30.35 5.54 -5.75
CA ARG A 65 -31.02 4.85 -6.86
C ARG A 65 -30.91 3.33 -6.68
N ASN A 66 -30.23 2.65 -7.62
CA ASN A 66 -30.02 1.21 -7.66
C ASN A 66 -28.66 0.76 -7.11
N GLN A 67 -27.88 1.66 -6.49
CA GLN A 67 -26.55 1.36 -5.98
C GLN A 67 -26.52 1.44 -4.46
N ARG A 68 -25.94 0.42 -3.84
CA ARG A 68 -25.67 0.35 -2.39
C ARG A 68 -24.17 0.33 -2.19
N TRP A 69 -23.67 1.08 -1.21
CA TRP A 69 -22.25 1.05 -0.89
C TRP A 69 -22.02 1.26 0.60
N THR A 70 -20.92 0.68 1.06
CA THR A 70 -20.35 0.91 2.38
C THR A 70 -19.37 2.08 2.30
N ALA A 71 -19.64 3.16 3.03
CA ALA A 71 -18.72 4.26 3.19
C ALA A 71 -17.95 4.11 4.52
N VAL A 72 -16.63 3.98 4.44
CA VAL A 72 -15.73 3.92 5.59
C VAL A 72 -14.94 5.22 5.66
N ARG A 73 -15.24 6.07 6.65
CA ARG A 73 -14.58 7.36 6.86
C ARG A 73 -13.56 7.25 7.98
N CYS A 74 -12.32 7.62 7.71
CA CYS A 74 -11.27 7.73 8.72
C CYS A 74 -11.59 8.90 9.67
N LEU A 75 -11.55 8.66 10.97
CA LEU A 75 -11.79 9.71 11.97
C LEU A 75 -10.61 10.67 12.10
N ASN A 76 -9.43 10.26 11.67
CA ASN A 76 -8.21 11.01 11.92
C ASN A 76 -7.77 11.92 10.76
N CYS A 77 -8.13 11.59 9.51
CA CYS A 77 -7.85 12.45 8.35
C CYS A 77 -9.08 12.72 7.48
N SER A 78 -10.27 12.27 7.89
CA SER A 78 -11.56 12.44 7.19
C SER A 78 -11.72 11.78 5.81
N LEU A 79 -10.65 11.20 5.24
CA LEU A 79 -10.71 10.49 3.97
C LEU A 79 -11.70 9.32 4.05
N SER A 80 -12.55 9.21 3.03
CA SER A 80 -13.58 8.19 2.96
C SER A 80 -13.32 7.21 1.83
N LYS A 81 -13.37 5.92 2.14
CA LYS A 81 -13.34 4.81 1.17
C LYS A 81 -14.77 4.36 0.91
N ARG A 82 -15.09 4.06 -0.34
CA ARG A 82 -16.41 3.57 -0.75
C ARG A 82 -16.24 2.16 -1.32
N PHE A 83 -17.02 1.22 -0.82
CA PHE A 83 -17.04 -0.16 -1.29
C PHE A 83 -18.44 -0.49 -1.76
N LEU A 84 -18.58 -0.87 -3.03
CA LEU A 84 -19.86 -1.21 -3.59
C LEU A 84 -20.37 -2.51 -2.95
N SER A 85 -21.64 -2.50 -2.54
CA SER A 85 -22.31 -3.66 -1.96
C SER A 85 -23.10 -4.35 -3.08
N ASN A 86 -22.42 -5.17 -3.87
CA ASN A 86 -23.03 -6.01 -4.90
C ASN A 86 -22.91 -7.49 -4.49
N PRO A 87 -24.02 -8.21 -4.25
CA PRO A 87 -23.97 -9.62 -3.85
C PRO A 87 -23.40 -10.55 -4.95
N ASP A 88 -23.52 -10.16 -6.23
CA ASP A 88 -23.07 -10.97 -7.35
C ASP A 88 -21.57 -10.77 -7.66
N TYR A 89 -20.92 -9.82 -6.99
CA TYR A 89 -19.51 -9.51 -7.19
C TYR A 89 -18.61 -10.24 -6.20
N LYS A 90 -17.65 -11.02 -6.73
CA LYS A 90 -16.60 -11.69 -5.95
C LYS A 90 -15.23 -11.14 -6.33
N LEU A 91 -14.34 -11.00 -5.33
CA LEU A 91 -12.94 -10.70 -5.60
C LEU A 91 -12.26 -11.88 -6.30
N TRP A 92 -11.20 -11.61 -7.06
CA TRP A 92 -10.38 -12.68 -7.65
C TRP A 92 -9.89 -13.68 -6.60
N SER A 93 -9.43 -13.21 -5.44
CA SER A 93 -8.97 -14.08 -4.34
C SER A 93 -10.07 -14.93 -3.69
N GLU A 94 -11.34 -14.66 -3.98
CA GLU A 94 -12.50 -15.41 -3.48
C GLU A 94 -13.08 -16.37 -4.54
N GLN A 95 -12.54 -16.38 -5.76
CA GLN A 95 -12.95 -17.31 -6.80
C GLN A 95 -12.31 -18.68 -6.58
N PRO A 96 -13.04 -19.79 -6.76
CA PRO A 96 -12.51 -21.13 -6.51
C PRO A 96 -11.26 -21.41 -7.34
N GLU A 97 -11.19 -20.95 -8.59
CA GLU A 97 -10.04 -21.12 -9.47
C GLU A 97 -8.76 -20.43 -8.96
N ALA A 98 -8.91 -19.42 -8.11
CA ALA A 98 -7.79 -18.70 -7.53
C ALA A 98 -7.24 -19.36 -6.25
N LEU A 99 -7.98 -20.30 -5.64
CA LEU A 99 -7.54 -21.02 -4.45
C LEU A 99 -6.54 -22.11 -4.83
N LEU A 100 -5.38 -22.11 -4.17
CA LEU A 100 -4.30 -23.08 -4.38
C LEU A 100 -4.74 -24.54 -4.24
N GLU A 101 -5.74 -24.82 -3.41
CA GLU A 101 -6.29 -26.17 -3.21
C GLU A 101 -6.97 -26.74 -4.47
N ASN A 102 -7.41 -25.86 -5.37
CA ASN A 102 -7.97 -26.25 -6.66
C ASN A 102 -6.90 -26.31 -7.77
N GLN A 103 -5.64 -26.01 -7.46
CA GLN A 103 -4.53 -26.26 -8.37
C GLN A 103 -4.18 -27.74 -8.25
N THR A 104 -4.38 -28.51 -9.32
CA THR A 104 -3.98 -29.91 -9.38
C THR A 104 -2.49 -29.99 -9.03
N PRO A 105 -2.08 -30.81 -8.05
CA PRO A 105 -0.67 -31.03 -7.83
C PRO A 105 -0.08 -31.55 -9.14
N VAL A 106 0.89 -30.81 -9.69
CA VAL A 106 1.71 -31.31 -10.78
C VAL A 106 2.47 -32.50 -10.21
N GLY A 107 1.98 -33.70 -10.53
CA GLY A 107 2.53 -34.94 -10.03
C GLY A 107 4.00 -35.06 -10.37
N GLU A 108 4.81 -35.29 -9.35
CA GLU A 108 6.16 -35.81 -9.47
C GLU A 108 6.08 -37.22 -10.08
N GLY A 109 6.23 -37.30 -11.40
CA GLY A 109 6.42 -38.54 -12.15
C GLY A 109 7.89 -38.75 -12.48
N ALA A 110 8.48 -39.81 -11.93
CA ALA A 110 9.90 -40.15 -12.04
C ALA A 110 10.28 -40.78 -13.40
N LYS A 111 11.55 -40.55 -13.78
CA LYS A 111 12.46 -41.29 -14.69
C LYS A 111 12.29 -41.16 -16.23
N GLY A 112 13.17 -40.35 -16.81
CA GLY A 112 14.27 -40.83 -17.67
C GLY A 112 13.98 -41.21 -19.13
N GLN A 113 14.30 -40.29 -20.05
CA GLN A 113 15.24 -40.51 -21.18
C GLN A 113 15.49 -39.19 -21.95
N THR A 114 16.76 -38.79 -22.04
CA THR A 114 17.35 -37.79 -22.95
C THR A 114 17.57 -38.38 -24.36
N PRO A 115 18.08 -37.62 -25.35
CA PRO A 115 17.78 -36.25 -25.77
C PRO A 115 17.46 -36.18 -27.29
N SER A 116 16.70 -35.19 -27.78
CA SER A 116 16.81 -34.82 -29.21
C SER A 116 16.38 -33.38 -29.51
N ALA A 117 17.39 -32.64 -29.96
CA ALA A 117 17.40 -31.66 -31.04
C ALA A 117 16.25 -30.64 -31.21
N ALA A 118 16.70 -29.37 -31.14
CA ALA A 118 16.29 -28.25 -31.97
C ALA A 118 14.89 -27.65 -31.75
N ARG A 119 14.87 -26.45 -31.14
CA ARG A 119 14.49 -25.22 -31.85
C ARG A 119 14.94 -23.97 -31.08
N GLN A 120 15.59 -23.08 -31.81
CA GLN A 120 16.25 -21.86 -31.35
C GLN A 120 15.23 -20.76 -31.00
N PRO A 121 15.56 -19.82 -30.10
CA PRO A 121 14.77 -18.61 -29.87
C PRO A 121 14.84 -17.63 -31.06
N PRO A 122 13.78 -16.85 -31.34
CA PRO A 122 13.77 -15.87 -32.42
C PRO A 122 14.73 -14.71 -32.15
N LYS A 123 15.43 -14.31 -33.22
CA LYS A 123 16.46 -13.25 -33.29
C LYS A 123 15.87 -11.86 -33.02
N VAL A 124 16.55 -11.11 -32.15
CA VAL A 124 16.47 -9.64 -32.07
C VAL A 124 17.27 -9.01 -33.22
N PRO A 125 16.73 -8.03 -33.96
CA PRO A 125 17.55 -7.21 -34.86
C PRO A 125 18.24 -6.07 -34.10
N GLN A 126 19.57 -6.02 -34.19
CA GLN A 126 20.43 -4.87 -33.87
C GLN A 126 20.81 -4.12 -35.17
N MET A 127 20.91 -2.79 -35.10
CA MET A 127 21.84 -1.89 -35.82
C MET A 127 21.52 -0.45 -35.39
N GLU A 128 22.41 0.52 -35.24
CA GLU A 128 23.86 0.57 -35.06
C GLU A 128 24.21 2.00 -34.54
N LYS A 129 25.49 2.22 -34.28
CA LYS A 129 26.16 3.23 -33.46
C LYS A 129 26.51 4.53 -34.23
N ALA A 130 26.60 5.67 -33.51
CA ALA A 130 27.56 6.75 -33.77
C ALA A 130 27.69 7.64 -32.50
N THR A 131 28.80 7.56 -31.77
CA THR A 131 30.00 8.45 -31.81
C THR A 131 29.91 9.63 -30.83
N ALA A 132 30.86 9.68 -29.88
CA ALA A 132 31.03 10.72 -28.85
C ALA A 132 31.71 11.99 -29.42
N PRO A 133 31.72 13.12 -28.68
CA PRO A 133 32.91 13.34 -27.83
C PRO A 133 32.71 14.16 -26.53
N SER A 134 33.66 13.89 -25.61
CA SER A 134 34.43 14.80 -24.76
C SER A 134 33.79 15.65 -23.62
N SER A 135 34.24 15.29 -22.41
CA SER A 135 34.71 16.10 -21.28
C SER A 135 33.95 17.34 -20.78
N ARG A 136 33.58 17.29 -19.50
CA ARG A 136 34.12 18.17 -18.45
C ARG A 136 33.67 17.71 -17.07
N SER A 137 34.64 17.37 -16.22
CA SER A 137 34.50 17.36 -14.77
C SER A 137 34.47 18.79 -14.24
N CYS A 138 33.76 19.03 -13.14
CA CYS A 138 34.11 20.02 -12.11
C CYS A 138 33.24 19.81 -10.85
N SER A 139 33.92 19.37 -9.79
CA SER A 139 33.98 19.97 -8.44
C SER A 139 32.70 20.43 -7.73
N HIS A 140 32.54 19.92 -6.50
CA HIS A 140 31.77 20.51 -5.40
C HIS A 140 32.22 21.95 -5.08
N PRO A 141 31.37 22.73 -4.38
CA PRO A 141 31.67 22.96 -2.97
C PRO A 141 30.47 22.82 -2.02
N ALA A 142 30.82 22.74 -0.74
CA ALA A 142 29.99 22.57 0.45
C ALA A 142 29.43 23.89 1.02
N SER A 143 28.60 23.74 2.07
CA SER A 143 28.11 24.75 3.05
C SER A 143 26.83 25.48 2.61
N GLU A 144 25.80 25.74 3.42
CA GLU A 144 25.75 25.99 4.87
C GLU A 144 24.42 25.50 5.51
N GLU A 145 24.50 25.22 6.81
CA GLU A 145 23.37 25.10 7.73
C GLU A 145 22.58 26.41 7.85
N THR A 146 21.25 26.34 7.80
CA THR A 146 20.40 27.38 8.38
C THR A 146 19.59 26.78 9.52
N THR A 147 20.04 27.10 10.73
CA THR A 147 19.31 26.94 11.98
C THR A 147 18.12 27.90 11.99
N VAL A 148 16.89 27.38 11.94
CA VAL A 148 15.69 28.20 12.22
C VAL A 148 15.50 28.23 13.73
N GLY A 149 15.93 29.36 14.32
CA GLY A 149 15.78 29.66 15.73
C GLY A 149 14.31 29.74 16.16
N ILE A 150 14.02 29.00 17.22
CA ILE A 150 12.81 29.09 18.04
C ILE A 150 12.82 30.45 18.75
N LYS A 151 11.78 31.27 18.52
CA LYS A 151 11.55 32.50 19.31
C LYS A 151 10.19 32.41 20.00
N SER A 152 10.25 32.11 21.28
CA SER A 152 9.15 32.19 22.25
C SER A 152 8.94 33.64 22.70
N LYS A 153 7.72 34.16 22.58
CA LYS A 153 7.11 35.31 23.30
C LYS A 153 5.71 35.48 22.72
N GLY A 154 4.60 35.63 23.43
CA GLY A 154 4.29 35.71 24.84
C GLY A 154 2.76 35.83 24.92
N GLN A 155 2.17 35.31 26.00
CA GLN A 155 0.73 35.34 26.26
C GLN A 155 0.23 36.78 26.44
N LYS A 156 -0.92 37.12 25.85
CA LYS A 156 -1.81 38.16 26.36
C LYS A 156 -3.22 37.58 26.44
N GLY A 157 -3.71 37.47 27.67
CA GLY A 157 -5.10 37.17 28.01
C GLY A 157 -6.06 38.33 27.69
N PRO A 158 -7.33 38.21 28.10
CA PRO A 158 -8.47 38.77 27.38
C PRO A 158 -8.78 40.22 27.77
N SER A 159 -9.31 40.99 26.83
CA SER A 159 -10.02 42.23 27.10
C SER A 159 -11.50 42.03 26.78
N GLY A 160 -12.34 42.01 27.82
CA GLY A 160 -13.78 42.08 27.68
C GLY A 160 -14.25 43.50 27.33
N LYS A 161 -15.32 43.57 26.56
CA LYS A 161 -16.59 44.24 26.87
C LYS A 161 -17.69 43.60 26.04
#